data_AF-A0AAE3YXZ6-F1
#
_entry.id   AF-A0AAE3YXZ6-F1
#
_cell.length_a   1.000
_cell.length_b   1.000
_cell.length_c   1.000
_cell.angle_alpha   90.00
_cell.angle_beta   90.00
_cell.angle_gamma   90.00
#
_symmetry.space_group_name_H-M   'P 1'
#
loop_
_entity.id
_entity.type
_entity.pdbx_description
1 polymer ?
#
loop_
_entity_poly.entity_id
_entity_poly.type
_entity_poly.pdbx_seq_one_letter_code
_entity_poly.pdbx_strand_id
1 'polypeptide(L)' 'MIDSSGARWRKSSRSGANQCVEVADNLGTFIAVRDSKDPAGAVLAFSPGSWRAFTTSLRDAR' A
#
# COMPACT_ATOMS: atom_id res chain seq x y z
N MET A 1 3.51 -11.80 -11.84
CA MET A 1 3.42 -11.91 -10.37
C MET A 1 4.32 -10.83 -9.80
N ILE A 2 3.80 -9.95 -8.95
CA ILE A 2 4.62 -8.90 -8.31
C ILE A 2 5.38 -9.59 -7.18
N ASP A 3 6.72 -9.56 -7.23
CA ASP A 3 7.54 -10.09 -6.15
C ASP A 3 7.60 -9.07 -5.00
N SER A 4 6.93 -9.36 -3.90
CA SER A 4 6.92 -8.54 -2.69
C SER A 4 7.72 -9.17 -1.54
N SER A 5 8.59 -10.15 -1.82
CA SER A 5 9.34 -10.90 -0.80
C SER A 5 10.25 -10.02 0.07
N GLY A 6 10.69 -8.87 -0.46
CA GLY A 6 11.47 -7.85 0.28
C GLY A 6 10.65 -6.71 0.90
N ALA A 7 9.32 -6.79 0.89
CA ALA A 7 8.45 -5.69 1.30
C ALA A 7 8.44 -5.50 2.83
N ARG A 8 8.72 -4.26 3.26
CA ARG A 8 8.57 -3.82 4.66
C ARG A 8 7.20 -3.21 4.83
N TRP A 9 6.22 -4.06 5.15
CA TRP A 9 4.83 -3.66 5.32
C TRP A 9 4.62 -2.72 6.51
N ARG A 10 3.99 -1.57 6.25
CA ARG A 10 3.57 -0.61 7.26
C ARG A 10 2.05 -0.50 7.26
N LYS A 11 1.46 -0.74 8.43
CA LYS A 11 0.02 -0.57 8.66
C LYS A 11 -0.30 0.89 8.95
N SER A 12 -1.44 1.39 8.46
CA SER A 12 -1.89 2.75 8.77
C SER A 12 -2.19 2.91 10.26
N SER A 13 -1.84 4.05 10.86
CA SER A 13 -2.20 4.37 12.26
C SER A 13 -3.70 4.58 12.49
N ARG A 14 -4.50 4.71 11.42
CA ARG A 14 -5.98 4.73 11.47
C ARG A 14 -6.62 3.33 11.37
N SER A 15 -5.80 2.27 11.42
CA SER A 15 -6.28 0.90 11.36
C SER A 15 -6.96 0.50 12.68
N GLY A 16 -8.30 0.44 12.68
CA GLY A 16 -9.08 -0.16 13.77
C GLY A 16 -9.10 -1.69 13.69
N ALA A 17 -10.06 -2.34 14.36
CA ALA A 17 -10.08 -3.81 14.45
C ALA A 17 -10.28 -4.54 13.10
N ASN A 18 -10.79 -3.88 12.05
CA ASN A 18 -11.36 -4.61 10.92
C ASN A 18 -11.35 -3.93 9.52
N GLN A 19 -10.55 -2.90 9.26
CA GLN A 19 -10.43 -2.30 7.91
C GLN A 19 -9.01 -1.76 7.69
N CYS A 20 -8.05 -2.67 7.54
CA CYS A 20 -6.64 -2.31 7.63
C CYS A 20 -5.95 -2.55 6.28
N VAL A 21 -5.35 -1.51 5.73
CA VAL A 21 -4.46 -1.59 4.57
C VAL A 21 -3.00 -1.54 5.04
N GLU A 22 -2.15 -2.33 4.40
CA GLU A 22 -0.71 -2.26 4.58
C GLU A 22 -0.04 -1.79 3.30
N VAL A 23 0.99 -0.95 3.46
CA VAL A 23 1.74 -0.37 2.35
C VAL A 23 3.22 -0.65 2.54
N ALA A 24 3.90 -1.04 1.47
CA ALA A 24 5.35 -1.13 1.42
C ALA A 24 5.89 -0.23 0.31
N ASP A 25 6.72 0.74 0.70
CA ASP A 25 7.33 1.75 -0.16
C ASP A 25 8.84 1.56 -0.36
N ASN A 26 9.41 0.50 0.24
CA ASN A 26 10.84 0.21 0.22
C ASN A 26 11.33 -0.62 -0.98
N LEU A 27 10.46 -0.87 -1.96
CA LEU A 27 10.76 -1.75 -3.11
C LEU A 27 11.39 -0.99 -4.29
N GLY A 28 11.51 0.34 -4.19
CA GLY A 28 12.22 1.21 -5.12
C GLY A 28 11.50 1.46 -6.46
N THR A 29 11.03 0.40 -7.10
CA THR A 29 10.41 0.44 -8.44
C THR A 29 8.88 0.54 -8.40
N PHE A 30 8.26 0.08 -7.31
CA PHE A 30 6.83 0.16 -7.09
C PHE A 30 6.49 0.29 -5.60
N ILE A 31 5.28 0.74 -5.34
CA ILE A 31 4.64 0.77 -4.02
C ILE A 31 3.64 -0.38 -3.99
N ALA A 32 3.77 -1.26 -3.01
CA ALA A 32 2.89 -2.40 -2.83
C ALA A 32 1.82 -2.09 -1.78
N VAL A 33 0.57 -2.46 -2.07
CA VAL A 33 -0.58 -2.30 -1.17
C VAL A 33 -1.32 -3.63 -1.08
N ARG A 34 -1.67 -4.03 0.14
CA ARG A 34 -2.48 -5.24 0.38
C ARG A 34 -3.50 -5.05 1.51
N ASP A 35 -4.47 -5.96 1.55
CA ASP A 35 -5.35 -6.10 2.70
C ASP A 35 -4.60 -6.78 3.85
N SER A 36 -4.64 -6.18 5.04
CA SER A 36 -4.05 -6.80 6.24
C SER A 36 -4.74 -8.11 6.63
N LYS A 37 -6.00 -8.29 6.23
CA LYS A 37 -6.80 -9.48 6.55
C LYS A 37 -6.50 -10.66 5.65
N ASP A 38 -5.96 -10.38 4.46
CA ASP A 38 -5.52 -11.40 3.52
C ASP A 38 -4.08 -11.13 3.06
N PRO A 39 -3.07 -11.38 3.93
CA PRO A 39 -1.67 -11.11 3.62
C PRO A 39 -1.11 -11.95 2.47
N ALA A 40 -1.74 -13.08 2.17
CA ALA A 40 -1.39 -14.00 1.09
C ALA A 40 -2.19 -13.74 -0.20
N GLY A 41 -3.19 -12.84 -0.13
CA GLY A 41 -4.01 -12.43 -1.25
C GLY A 41 -3.27 -11.55 -2.25
N ALA A 42 -4.05 -10.97 -3.17
CA ALA A 42 -3.51 -10.14 -4.25
C ALA A 42 -2.88 -8.85 -3.70
N VAL A 43 -1.70 -8.53 -4.21
CA VAL A 43 -0.99 -7.28 -3.94
C VAL A 43 -1.19 -6.33 -5.11
N LEU A 44 -1.66 -5.12 -4.82
CA LEU A 44 -1.70 -4.03 -5.80
C LEU A 44 -0.34 -3.36 -5.86
N ALA A 45 0.21 -3.16 -7.06
CA ALA A 45 1.45 -2.39 -7.26
C ALA A 45 1.18 -1.09 -8.02
N PHE A 46 1.75 -0.01 -7.50
CA PHE A 46 1.69 1.32 -8.10
C PHE A 46 3.09 1.80 -8.43
N SER A 47 3.25 2.58 -9.50
CA SER A 47 4.49 3.35 -9.66
C SER A 47 4.59 4.41 -8.53
N PRO A 48 5.79 4.82 -8.11
CA PRO A 48 5.95 5.86 -7.10
C PRO A 48 5.27 7.18 -7.48
N GLY A 49 5.27 7.54 -8.77
CA GLY A 49 4.61 8.74 -9.29
C GLY A 49 3.08 8.65 -9.16
N SER A 50 2.50 7.54 -9.60
CA SER A 50 1.04 7.30 -9.50
C SER A 50 0.57 7.27 -8.04
N TRP A 51 1.35 6.65 -7.15
CA TRP A 51 1.04 6.62 -5.72
C TRP A 51 1.00 8.02 -5.10
N ARG A 52 2.00 8.86 -5.41
CA ARG A 52 2.03 10.26 -4.96
C ARG A 52 0.80 11.02 -5.46
N ALA A 53 0.53 10.98 -6.77
CA ALA A 53 -0.64 11.66 -7.35
C ALA A 53 -1.96 11.22 -6.70
N PHE A 54 -2.14 9.91 -6.52
CA PHE A 54 -3.30 9.34 -5.84
C PHE A 54 -3.45 9.91 -4.42
N THR A 55 -2.42 9.82 -3.58
CA THR A 55 -2.50 10.29 -2.18
C THR A 55 -2.67 11.80 -2.06
N THR A 56 -2.11 12.60 -2.98
CA THR A 56 -2.35 14.04 -3.06
C THR A 56 -3.81 14.32 -3.38
N SER A 57 -4.37 13.64 -4.40
CA SER A 57 -5.78 13.83 -4.78
C SER A 57 -6.76 13.52 -3.63
N LEU A 58 -6.45 12.51 -2.81
CA LEU A 58 -7.25 12.16 -1.63
C LEU A 58 -7.18 13.22 -0.52
N ARG A 59 -6.07 13.96 -0.43
CA ARG A 59 -5.91 15.03 0.57
C ARG A 59 -6.66 16.29 0.15
N ASP A 60 -6.63 16.59 -1.15
CA ASP A 60 -7.25 17.79 -1.72
C ASP A 60 -8.77 17.64 -1.86
N ALA A 61 -9.28 16.40 -1.98
CA ALA A 61 -10.70 16.09 -1.99
C ALA A 61 -11.38 16.21 -0.59
N ARG A 62 -10.72 16.81 0.39
CA ARG A 62 -11.22 16.96 1.77
C ARG A 62 -12.02 18.23 1.98
#